data_AF-A0A183G5I3-F1
#
_entry.id   AF-A0A183G5I3-F1
#
_cell.length_a   1.000
_cell.length_b   1.000
_cell.length_c   1.000
_cell.angle_alpha   90.00
_cell.angle_beta   90.00
_cell.angle_gamma   90.00
#
_symmetry.space_group_name_H-M   'P 1'
#
loop_
_entity.id
_entity.type
_entity.pdbx_description
1 polymer ?
#
loop_
_entity_poly.entity_id
_entity_poly.type
_entity_poly.pdbx_seq_one_letter_code
_entity_poly.pdbx_strand_id
1 'polypeptide(L)'
;MLIPSKNRKAIYEYLFNEGVAVAKKDFNLKQHPNIPGVTNLEVIKALKSLASRELVKEQFAWRHYYWYLTDEGIAHLREVLNLPAEIVPSTVKSKPRDIRAPAVDRMQRSGEFIA
;
A
#
# COMPACT_ATOMS: atom_id res chain seq x y z
N MET A 1 4.75 -21.21 -8.51
CA MET A 1 3.42 -21.78 -8.15
C MET A 1 2.47 -21.49 -9.30
N LEU A 2 1.70 -22.50 -9.73
CA LEU A 2 0.62 -22.30 -10.68
C LEU A 2 -0.53 -21.58 -9.96
N ILE A 3 -0.88 -20.39 -10.41
CA ILE A 3 -1.97 -19.57 -9.86
C ILE A 3 -2.90 -19.26 -11.03
N PRO A 4 -4.23 -19.43 -10.89
CA PRO A 4 -5.18 -19.07 -11.93
C PRO A 4 -5.01 -17.62 -12.37
N SER A 5 -5.09 -17.36 -13.68
CA SER A 5 -4.89 -16.01 -14.22
C SER A 5 -5.84 -14.98 -13.64
N LYS A 6 -7.08 -15.39 -13.28
CA LYS A 6 -8.07 -14.54 -12.62
C LYS A 6 -7.60 -14.07 -11.24
N ASN A 7 -7.17 -15.01 -10.39
CA ASN A 7 -6.68 -14.71 -9.04
C ASN A 7 -5.42 -13.85 -9.08
N ARG A 8 -4.52 -14.12 -10.04
CA ARG A 8 -3.31 -13.33 -10.24
C ARG A 8 -3.63 -11.88 -10.61
N LYS A 9 -4.57 -11.66 -11.55
CA LYS A 9 -5.02 -10.31 -11.91
C LYS A 9 -5.62 -9.57 -10.71
N ALA A 10 -6.48 -10.23 -9.93
CA ALA A 10 -7.07 -9.63 -8.74
C ALA A 10 -6.02 -9.20 -7.70
N ILE A 11 -4.96 -10.01 -7.48
CA ILE A 11 -3.84 -9.64 -6.60
C ILE A 11 -3.11 -8.40 -7.12
N TYR A 12 -2.88 -8.32 -8.43
CA TYR A 12 -2.16 -7.22 -9.07
C TYR A 12 -2.97 -5.93 -9.07
N GLU A 13 -4.27 -6.01 -9.34
CA GLU A 13 -5.21 -4.88 -9.25
C GLU A 13 -5.25 -4.32 -7.82
N TYR A 14 -5.37 -5.19 -6.82
CA TYR A 14 -5.33 -4.79 -5.42
C TYR A 14 -4.01 -4.09 -5.05
N LEU A 15 -2.87 -4.70 -5.42
CA LEU A 15 -1.54 -4.13 -5.15
C LEU A 15 -1.34 -2.77 -5.83
N PHE A 16 -1.85 -2.61 -7.05
CA PHE A 16 -1.73 -1.36 -7.81
C PHE A 16 -2.61 -0.24 -7.23
N ASN A 17 -3.83 -0.55 -6.81
CA ASN A 17 -4.75 0.42 -6.22
C ASN A 17 -4.26 0.94 -4.86
N GLU A 18 -3.86 0.03 -3.97
CA GLU A 18 -3.42 0.37 -2.62
C GLU A 18 -1.95 0.83 -2.57
N GLY A 19 -1.10 0.30 -3.47
CA GLY A 19 0.36 0.51 -3.45
C GLY A 19 1.09 -0.29 -2.35
N VAL A 20 0.35 -0.93 -1.44
CA VAL A 20 0.88 -1.74 -0.33
C VAL A 20 0.01 -3.00 -0.16
N ALA A 21 0.65 -4.13 0.11
CA ALA A 21 -0.04 -5.36 0.48
C ALA A 21 0.49 -5.91 1.81
N VAL A 22 -0.42 -6.45 2.63
CA VAL A 22 -0.07 -7.05 3.92
C VAL A 22 -0.72 -8.42 4.00
N ALA A 23 0.05 -9.47 4.31
CA ALA A 23 -0.49 -10.80 4.56
C ALA A 23 0.09 -11.42 5.82
N LYS A 24 -0.77 -12.00 6.65
CA LYS A 24 -0.34 -12.84 7.77
C LYS A 24 0.32 -14.11 7.23
N LYS A 25 1.41 -14.57 7.84
CA LYS A 25 2.05 -15.86 7.56
C LYS A 25 1.20 -17.00 8.11
N ASP A 26 0.11 -17.24 7.42
CA ASP A 26 -0.84 -18.33 7.63
C ASP A 26 -1.25 -18.89 6.27
N PHE A 27 -0.72 -20.06 5.91
CA PHE A 27 -0.92 -20.66 4.59
C PHE A 27 -2.27 -21.39 4.47
N ASN A 28 -2.96 -21.64 5.58
CA ASN A 28 -4.20 -22.41 5.61
C ASN A 28 -5.45 -21.53 5.53
N LEU A 29 -5.27 -20.19 5.57
CA LEU A 29 -6.36 -19.25 5.46
C LEU A 29 -6.98 -19.32 4.06
N LYS A 30 -8.22 -19.80 3.99
CA LYS A 30 -8.97 -20.03 2.75
C LYS A 30 -9.17 -18.76 1.91
N GLN A 31 -9.25 -17.61 2.57
CA GLN A 31 -9.49 -16.34 1.90
C GLN A 31 -8.69 -15.21 2.56
N HIS A 32 -8.07 -14.37 1.74
CA HIS A 32 -7.41 -13.17 2.21
C HIS A 32 -8.46 -12.08 2.58
N PRO A 33 -8.32 -11.36 3.70
CA PRO A 33 -9.34 -10.40 4.15
C PRO A 33 -9.62 -9.28 3.14
N ASN A 34 -8.60 -8.83 2.41
CA ASN A 34 -8.70 -7.67 1.53
C ASN A 34 -8.95 -8.04 0.05
N ILE A 35 -8.78 -9.31 -0.33
CA ILE A 35 -8.91 -9.77 -1.71
C ILE A 35 -9.95 -10.89 -1.74
N PRO A 36 -11.19 -10.62 -2.19
CA PRO A 36 -12.23 -11.62 -2.20
C PRO A 36 -11.92 -12.75 -3.19
N GLY A 37 -12.18 -13.99 -2.78
CA GLY A 37 -12.04 -15.17 -3.64
C GLY A 37 -10.60 -15.67 -3.88
N VAL A 38 -9.58 -15.06 -3.27
CA VAL A 38 -8.18 -15.47 -3.38
C VAL A 38 -7.65 -16.04 -2.07
N THR A 39 -6.95 -17.16 -2.14
CA THR A 39 -6.35 -17.80 -0.96
C THR A 39 -5.12 -17.04 -0.46
N ASN A 40 -4.86 -17.05 0.84
CA ASN A 40 -3.71 -16.33 1.39
C ASN A 40 -2.36 -16.90 0.90
N LEU A 41 -2.31 -18.21 0.62
CA LEU A 41 -1.15 -18.86 0.04
C LEU A 41 -0.82 -18.31 -1.35
N GLU A 42 -1.82 -18.14 -2.22
CA GLU A 42 -1.64 -17.55 -3.55
C GLU A 42 -1.10 -16.13 -3.46
N VAL A 43 -1.63 -15.31 -2.55
CA VAL A 43 -1.15 -13.93 -2.31
C VAL A 43 0.32 -13.94 -1.92
N ILE A 44 0.70 -14.73 -0.90
CA ILE A 44 2.09 -14.77 -0.42
C ILE A 44 3.04 -15.26 -1.52
N LYS A 45 2.67 -16.29 -2.28
CA LYS A 45 3.53 -16.84 -3.34
C LYS A 45 3.61 -15.92 -4.56
N ALA A 46 2.53 -15.23 -4.92
CA ALA A 46 2.54 -14.23 -5.98
C ALA A 46 3.43 -13.04 -5.61
N LEU A 47 3.24 -12.45 -4.43
CA LEU A 47 4.02 -11.28 -3.99
C LEU A 47 5.49 -11.64 -3.77
N LYS A 48 5.80 -12.84 -3.25
CA LYS A 48 7.18 -13.33 -3.18
C LYS A 48 7.84 -13.44 -4.56
N SER A 49 7.10 -13.82 -5.59
CA SER A 49 7.63 -13.88 -6.97
C SER A 49 7.88 -12.50 -7.57
N LEU A 50 7.11 -11.49 -7.17
CA LEU A 50 7.36 -10.09 -7.55
C LEU A 50 8.58 -9.53 -6.79
N ALA A 51 8.71 -9.84 -5.50
CA ALA A 51 9.84 -9.42 -4.68
C ALA A 51 11.18 -9.97 -5.20
N SER A 52 11.22 -11.22 -5.69
CA SER A 52 12.43 -11.78 -6.31
C SER A 52 12.84 -11.10 -7.62
N ARG A 53 11.95 -10.29 -8.22
CA ARG A 53 12.21 -9.50 -9.43
C ARG A 53 12.40 -8.01 -9.10
N GLU A 54 12.54 -7.66 -7.82
CA GLU A 54 12.76 -6.29 -7.33
C GLU A 54 11.61 -5.29 -7.63
N LEU A 55 10.47 -5.78 -8.14
CA LEU A 55 9.26 -4.99 -8.40
C LEU A 55 8.55 -4.56 -7.11
N VAL A 56 8.86 -5.21 -5.99
CA VAL A 56 8.22 -4.98 -4.70
C VAL A 56 9.26 -5.17 -3.61
N LYS A 57 9.29 -4.26 -2.64
CA LYS A 57 10.13 -4.39 -1.45
C LYS A 57 9.39 -5.21 -0.39
N GLU A 58 9.98 -6.34 0.01
CA GLU A 58 9.44 -7.22 1.06
C GLU A 58 10.04 -6.85 2.43
N GLN A 59 9.19 -6.78 3.45
CA GLN A 59 9.58 -6.69 4.84
C GLN A 59 8.75 -7.69 5.66
N PHE A 60 9.42 -8.48 6.50
CA PHE A 60 8.75 -9.47 7.34
C PHE A 60 8.90 -9.09 8.81
N ALA A 61 7.77 -8.94 9.50
CA ALA A 61 7.74 -8.55 10.90
C ALA A 61 6.52 -9.17 11.60
N TRP A 62 6.68 -9.70 12.81
CA TRP A 62 5.57 -10.15 13.67
C TRP A 62 4.67 -11.23 13.03
N ARG A 63 5.22 -12.10 12.18
CA ARG A 63 4.47 -13.06 11.35
C ARG A 63 3.58 -12.41 10.29
N HIS A 64 3.84 -11.17 9.92
CA HIS A 64 3.20 -10.48 8.80
C HIS A 64 4.24 -10.17 7.73
N TYR A 65 3.86 -10.40 6.48
CA TYR A 65 4.56 -9.92 5.32
C TYR A 65 3.99 -8.56 4.93
N TYR A 66 4.89 -7.61 4.71
CA TYR A 66 4.62 -6.27 4.23
C TYR A 66 5.31 -6.11 2.89
N TRP A 67 4.56 -5.68 1.90
CA TRP A 67 5.05 -5.47 0.54
C TRP A 67 4.77 -4.05 0.10
N TYR A 68 5.83 -3.35 -0.31
CA TYR A 68 5.76 -1.99 -0.81
C TYR A 68 6.06 -1.99 -2.30
N LEU A 69 5.16 -1.41 -3.09
CA LEU A 69 5.35 -1.31 -4.54
C LEU A 69 6.47 -0.30 -4.85
N THR A 70 7.42 -0.69 -5.72
CA THR A 70 8.49 0.20 -6.21
C THR A 70 8.09 0.85 -7.54
N ASP A 71 8.80 1.89 -7.97
CA ASP A 71 8.50 2.59 -9.23
C ASP A 71 8.57 1.65 -10.45
N GLU A 72 9.53 0.73 -10.46
CA GLU A 72 9.64 -0.33 -11.49
C GLU A 72 8.46 -1.30 -11.43
N GLY A 73 8.02 -1.65 -10.21
CA GLY A 73 6.82 -2.44 -10.00
C GLY A 73 5.56 -1.79 -10.57
N ILE A 74 5.43 -0.47 -10.43
CA ILE A 74 4.31 0.29 -11.00
C ILE A 74 4.33 0.17 -12.53
N ALA A 75 5.48 0.36 -13.17
CA ALA A 75 5.62 0.24 -14.62
C ALA A 75 5.25 -1.17 -15.11
N HIS A 76 5.79 -2.21 -14.47
CA HIS A 76 5.50 -3.60 -14.82
C HIS A 76 4.01 -3.95 -14.62
N LEU A 77 3.38 -3.50 -13.53
CA LEU A 77 1.95 -3.76 -13.31
C LEU A 77 1.06 -3.05 -14.33
N ARG A 78 1.44 -1.86 -14.82
CA ARG A 78 0.72 -1.17 -15.89
C ARG A 78 0.73 -1.97 -17.19
N GLU A 79 1.88 -2.51 -17.58
CA GLU A 79 2.02 -3.35 -18.78
C GLU A 79 1.18 -4.63 -18.67
N VAL A 80 1.18 -5.26 -17.49
CA VAL A 80 0.45 -6.53 -17.26
C VAL A 80 -1.07 -6.34 -17.18
N LEU A 81 -1.53 -5.19 -16.67
CA LEU A 81 -2.95 -4.88 -16.52
C LEU A 81 -3.52 -4.08 -17.71
N ASN A 82 -2.66 -3.66 -18.65
CA ASN A 82 -3.03 -2.85 -19.82
C ASN A 82 -3.76 -1.54 -19.43
N LEU A 83 -3.33 -0.91 -18.34
CA LEU A 83 -3.93 0.33 -17.83
C LEU A 83 -3.26 1.57 -18.43
N PRO A 84 -4.02 2.65 -18.72
CA PRO A 84 -3.44 3.91 -19.20
C PRO A 84 -2.55 4.58 -18.13
N ALA A 85 -1.55 5.34 -18.57
CA ALA A 85 -0.48 5.92 -17.74
C ALA A 85 -0.96 6.89 -16.63
N GLU A 86 -2.20 7.34 -16.70
CA GLU A 86 -2.78 8.32 -15.78
C GLU A 86 -3.12 7.73 -14.41
N ILE A 87 -3.34 6.41 -14.32
CA ILE A 87 -3.71 5.78 -13.06
C ILE A 87 -2.44 5.59 -12.23
N VAL A 88 -2.35 6.40 -11.17
CA VAL A 88 -1.29 6.33 -10.16
C VAL A 88 -1.83 5.63 -8.91
N PRO A 89 -1.00 4.80 -8.24
CA PRO A 89 -1.34 4.21 -6.96
C PRO A 89 -1.72 5.28 -5.94
N SER A 90 -2.56 4.91 -4.96
CA SER A 90 -3.05 5.84 -3.94
C SER A 90 -1.93 6.52 -3.13
N THR A 91 -0.73 5.93 -3.09
CA THR A 91 0.45 6.47 -2.41
C THR A 91 1.07 7.70 -3.09
N VAL A 92 0.88 7.88 -4.41
CA VAL A 92 1.45 9.01 -5.18
C VAL A 92 0.48 10.20 -5.23
N LYS A 93 -0.81 9.96 -4.97
CA LYS A 93 -1.80 11.04 -4.88
C LYS A 93 -1.50 11.90 -3.66
N SER A 94 -0.84 13.01 -3.88
CA SER A 94 -0.51 13.99 -2.84
C SER A 94 -1.79 14.39 -2.11
N LYS A 95 -1.85 14.14 -0.79
CA LYS A 95 -2.92 14.71 0.04
C LYS A 95 -2.77 16.23 0.01
N PRO A 96 -3.86 17.00 -0.16
CA PRO A 96 -3.79 18.45 0.04
C PRO A 96 -3.25 18.67 1.45
N ARG A 97 -2.11 19.36 1.56
CA ARG A 97 -1.58 19.76 2.86
C ARG A 97 -2.59 20.75 3.43
N ASP A 98 -3.26 20.37 4.53
CA ASP A 98 -4.01 21.34 5.32
C ASP A 98 -3.03 22.44 5.73
N ILE A 99 -3.22 23.63 5.16
CA ILE A 99 -2.49 24.83 5.54
C ILE A 99 -2.93 25.12 6.97
N ARG A 100 -2.16 24.65 7.95
CA ARG A 100 -2.36 25.05 9.35
C ARG A 100 -2.25 26.57 9.39
N ALA A 101 -3.37 27.25 9.61
CA ALA A 101 -3.39 28.68 9.81
C ALA A 101 -2.43 29.04 10.96
N PRO A 102 -1.56 30.05 10.80
CA PRO A 102 -0.64 30.44 11.86
C PRO A 102 -1.47 30.87 13.08
N ALA A 103 -1.14 30.31 14.24
CA ALA A 103 -1.75 30.67 15.50
C ALA A 103 -1.55 32.18 15.72
N VAL A 104 -2.64 32.94 15.62
CA VAL A 104 -2.69 34.35 15.96
C VAL A 104 -2.36 34.51 17.45
N ASP A 105 -1.20 35.10 17.68
CA ASP A 105 -0.76 35.93 18.79
C ASP A 105 -1.67 35.96 20.04
N ARG A 106 -1.21 35.30 21.12
CA ARG A 106 -1.72 35.55 22.48
C ARG A 106 -0.60 36.22 23.28
N MET A 107 -0.23 37.44 22.91
CA MET A 107 0.68 38.27 23.69
C MET A 107 -0.05 39.53 24.19
N GLN A 108 -0.85 39.41 25.26
CA GLN A 108 -1.15 40.54 26.15
C GLN A 108 -1.80 40.07 27.47
N ARG A 109 -0.98 39.92 28.51
CA ARG A 109 -1.37 40.12 29.91
C ARG A 109 -0.23 40.80 30.65
N SER A 110 0.02 42.05 30.30
CA SER A 110 0.58 43.03 31.22
C SER A 110 -0.60 43.75 31.88
N GLY A 111 -0.86 43.43 33.14
CA GLY A 111 -1.88 44.10 33.95
C GLY A 111 -1.39 44.11 35.39
N GLU A 112 -0.81 45.25 35.76
CA GLU A 112 -0.39 45.64 37.09
C GLU A 112 -1.41 45.26 38.17
N PHE A 113 -0.95 44.73 39.30
CA PHE A 113 -1.65 44.86 40.56
C PHE A 113 -0.66 45.42 41.60
N ILE A 114 -0.74 46.74 41.75
CA ILE A 114 -0.32 47.47 42.95
C ILE A 114 -1.53 47.46 43.89
N ALA A 115 -1.35 46.95 45.11
CA ALA A 115 -1.93 47.36 46.39
C ALA A 115 -1.92 46.17 47.37
#